data_AF-A0A932UBP1-F1
#
_entry.id   AF-A0A932UBP1-F1
#
_cell.length_a   1.000
_cell.length_b   1.000
_cell.length_c   1.000
_cell.angle_alpha   90.00
_cell.angle_beta   90.00
_cell.angle_gamma   90.00
#
_symmetry.space_group_name_H-M   'P 1'
#
loop_
_entity.id
_entity.type
_entity.pdbx_description
1 polymer ?
#
loop_
_entity_poly.entity_id
_entity_poly.type
_entity_poly.pdbx_seq_one_letter_code
_entity_poly.pdbx_strand_id
1 'polypeptide(L)'
;MLVTRLTDQTEIDATARIAGCADPVGWAELCRNLATGEVALLSSSPDATGRPHRLRLLPRLTPHVRHRQKYLDVPIADCYAFVFTRHGTPTSVRVRSMAELTAAITTTPAQVLEEHLRRRDFSTWIADVFADYLLAARLKEIERRYSADQGFDARAAIVAAVAERYVPEHVVDPVATPASAGA
;
A
#
# COMPACT_ATOMS: atom_id res chain seq x y z
N MET A 1 -7.75 -3.16 -26.08
CA MET A 1 -6.39 -3.35 -25.56
C MET A 1 -5.80 -2.01 -25.14
N LEU A 2 -5.16 -1.93 -23.98
CA LEU A 2 -4.55 -0.72 -23.46
C LEU A 2 -3.10 -1.01 -23.09
N VAL A 3 -2.16 -0.21 -23.59
CA VAL A 3 -0.72 -0.40 -23.37
C VAL A 3 -0.04 0.89 -22.92
N THR A 4 0.98 0.76 -22.11
CA THR A 4 1.95 1.83 -21.82
C THR A 4 3.02 1.85 -22.90
N ARG A 5 4.03 2.73 -22.77
CA ARG A 5 5.13 2.80 -23.74
C ARG A 5 5.76 1.42 -23.98
N LEU A 6 5.77 0.98 -25.24
CA LEU A 6 6.46 -0.23 -25.69
C LEU A 6 7.60 0.17 -26.62
N THR A 7 8.74 -0.48 -26.48
CA THR A 7 9.93 -0.21 -27.31
C THR A 7 10.42 -1.44 -28.07
N ASP A 8 10.02 -2.63 -27.62
CA ASP A 8 10.31 -3.89 -28.30
C ASP A 8 9.35 -4.10 -29.49
N GLN A 9 9.92 -4.38 -30.66
CA GLN A 9 9.14 -4.54 -31.90
C GLN A 9 8.24 -5.78 -31.87
N THR A 10 8.72 -6.87 -31.27
CA THR A 10 7.97 -8.13 -31.16
C THR A 10 6.71 -7.93 -30.30
N GLU A 11 6.84 -7.19 -29.20
CA GLU A 11 5.69 -6.84 -28.36
C GLU A 11 4.70 -5.94 -29.12
N ILE A 12 5.20 -4.90 -29.80
CA ILE A 12 4.37 -3.99 -30.60
C ILE A 12 3.57 -4.77 -31.66
N ASP A 13 4.22 -5.67 -32.39
CA ASP A 13 3.57 -6.48 -33.43
C ASP A 13 2.56 -7.47 -32.84
N ALA A 14 2.88 -8.10 -31.71
CA ALA A 14 1.98 -9.01 -31.02
C ALA A 14 0.72 -8.30 -30.53
N THR A 15 0.88 -7.12 -29.91
CA THR A 15 -0.24 -6.32 -29.40
C THR A 15 -1.15 -5.83 -30.53
N ALA A 16 -0.57 -5.35 -31.65
CA ALA A 16 -1.33 -4.93 -32.82
C ALA A 16 -2.17 -6.08 -33.39
N ARG A 17 -1.58 -7.28 -33.48
CA ARG A 17 -2.23 -8.47 -34.02
C ARG A 17 -3.37 -8.95 -33.13
N ILE A 18 -3.14 -9.06 -31.81
CA ILE A 18 -4.15 -9.51 -30.85
C ILE A 18 -5.37 -8.59 -30.84
N ALA A 19 -5.13 -7.28 -30.96
CA ALA A 19 -6.18 -6.28 -30.90
C ALA A 19 -6.83 -5.94 -32.26
N GLY A 20 -6.40 -6.59 -33.36
CA GLY A 20 -6.96 -6.37 -34.69
C GLY A 20 -6.73 -4.94 -35.21
N CYS A 21 -5.52 -4.42 -35.05
CA CYS A 21 -5.20 -3.05 -35.43
C CYS A 21 -5.35 -2.79 -36.94
N ALA A 22 -6.12 -1.76 -37.30
CA ALA A 22 -6.28 -1.34 -38.69
C ALA A 22 -5.11 -0.48 -39.20
N ASP A 23 -4.29 0.07 -38.28
CA ASP A 23 -3.12 0.90 -38.58
C ASP A 23 -1.90 0.48 -37.74
N PRO A 24 -1.18 -0.59 -38.15
CA PRO A 24 -0.03 -1.10 -37.41
C PRO A 24 1.14 -0.12 -37.34
N VAL A 25 1.31 0.74 -38.35
CA VAL A 25 2.40 1.72 -38.41
C VAL A 25 2.13 2.85 -37.41
N GLY A 26 0.91 3.42 -37.42
CA GLY A 26 0.49 4.42 -36.45
C GLY A 26 0.45 3.87 -35.02
N TRP A 27 0.11 2.59 -34.84
CA TRP A 27 0.22 1.92 -33.55
C TRP A 27 1.66 1.83 -33.05
N ALA A 28 2.60 1.42 -33.89
CA ALA A 28 4.01 1.33 -33.52
C ALA A 28 4.60 2.70 -33.17
N GLU A 29 4.29 3.73 -33.96
CA GLU A 29 4.71 5.10 -33.67
C GLU A 29 4.11 5.61 -32.35
N LEU A 30 2.82 5.39 -32.12
CA LEU A 30 2.16 5.80 -30.89
C LEU A 30 2.80 5.13 -29.68
N CYS A 31 2.94 3.81 -29.70
CA CYS A 31 3.48 3.02 -28.58
C CYS A 31 4.88 3.45 -28.16
N ARG A 32 5.76 3.83 -29.11
CA ARG A 32 7.12 4.28 -28.80
C ARG A 32 7.16 5.68 -28.19
N ASN A 33 6.18 6.52 -28.51
CA ASN A 33 6.17 7.95 -28.19
C ASN A 33 5.21 8.34 -27.05
N LEU A 34 4.75 7.37 -26.24
CA LEU A 34 3.95 7.65 -25.05
C LEU A 34 4.81 8.24 -23.91
N ALA A 35 4.38 9.37 -23.36
CA ALA A 35 4.98 9.94 -22.17
C ALA A 35 4.50 9.25 -20.88
N THR A 36 5.14 9.57 -19.75
CA THR A 36 4.68 9.12 -18.43
C THR A 36 3.25 9.61 -18.17
N GLY A 37 2.35 8.70 -17.83
CA GLY A 37 0.93 8.99 -17.64
C GLY A 37 0.11 8.97 -18.92
N GLU A 38 0.69 8.64 -20.07
CA GLU A 38 -0.04 8.38 -21.31
C GLU A 38 -0.13 6.88 -21.59
N VAL A 39 -1.20 6.48 -22.26
CA VAL A 39 -1.44 5.12 -22.72
C VAL A 39 -2.00 5.12 -24.13
N ALA A 40 -1.70 4.08 -24.88
CA ALA A 40 -2.34 3.81 -26.15
C ALA A 40 -3.52 2.85 -25.94
N LEU A 41 -4.67 3.21 -26.49
CA LEU A 41 -5.88 2.40 -26.51
C LEU A 41 -6.15 1.96 -27.94
N LEU A 42 -6.36 0.66 -28.11
CA LEU A 42 -6.86 0.06 -29.34
C LEU A 42 -8.17 -0.66 -29.01
N SER A 43 -9.29 -0.10 -29.43
CA SER A 43 -10.61 -0.66 -29.16
C SER A 43 -10.96 -1.71 -30.20
N SER A 44 -11.24 -2.94 -29.74
CA SER A 44 -11.71 -4.05 -30.56
C SER A 44 -13.23 -4.20 -30.50
N SER A 45 -13.95 -3.13 -30.14
CA SER A 45 -15.42 -3.13 -30.17
C SER A 45 -15.91 -3.24 -31.62
N PRO A 46 -17.03 -3.92 -31.91
CA PRO A 46 -17.57 -4.01 -33.27
C PRO A 46 -17.79 -2.64 -33.94
N ASP A 47 -18.10 -1.62 -33.13
CA ASP A 47 -18.35 -0.25 -33.59
C ASP A 47 -17.08 0.63 -33.62
N ALA A 48 -15.94 0.09 -33.17
CA ALA A 48 -14.68 0.82 -33.16
C ALA A 48 -13.94 0.66 -34.49
N THR A 49 -13.31 1.75 -34.94
CA THR A 49 -12.59 1.80 -36.23
C THR A 49 -11.27 1.02 -36.27
N GLY A 50 -10.93 0.29 -35.20
CA GLY A 50 -9.63 -0.39 -35.07
C GLY A 50 -8.44 0.57 -35.09
N ARG A 51 -8.67 1.87 -34.89
CA ARG A 51 -7.64 2.91 -34.89
C ARG A 51 -7.04 3.11 -33.50
N PRO A 52 -5.75 3.45 -33.43
CA PRO A 52 -5.07 3.69 -32.18
C PRO A 52 -5.42 5.08 -31.62
N HIS A 53 -5.65 5.15 -30.31
CA HIS A 53 -5.93 6.40 -29.60
C HIS A 53 -4.94 6.62 -28.48
N ARG A 54 -4.42 7.84 -28.36
CA ARG A 54 -3.67 8.27 -27.17
C ARG A 54 -4.63 8.75 -26.11
N LEU A 55 -4.48 8.24 -24.90
CA LEU A 55 -5.20 8.72 -23.72
C LEU A 55 -4.22 9.17 -22.66
N ARG A 56 -4.60 10.21 -21.91
CA ARG A 56 -3.86 10.65 -20.73
C ARG A 56 -4.58 10.12 -19.49
N LEU A 57 -3.86 9.33 -18.70
CA LEU A 57 -4.33 8.88 -17.41
C LEU A 57 -4.33 10.07 -16.44
N LEU A 58 -5.48 10.28 -15.80
CA LEU A 58 -5.55 11.20 -14.68
C LEU A 58 -4.74 10.63 -13.51
N PRO A 59 -4.21 11.50 -12.62
CA PRO A 59 -3.65 11.06 -11.35
C PRO A 59 -4.64 10.14 -10.63
N ARG A 60 -4.12 9.13 -9.93
CA ARG A 60 -4.94 8.20 -9.15
C ARG A 60 -5.87 8.98 -8.22
N LEU A 61 -7.18 8.80 -8.38
CA LEU A 61 -8.18 9.40 -7.50
C LEU A 61 -8.27 8.68 -6.14
N THR A 62 -7.88 7.40 -6.11
CA THR A 62 -7.85 6.59 -4.89
C THR A 62 -6.40 6.24 -4.50
N PRO A 63 -6.02 6.39 -3.22
CA PRO A 63 -4.73 5.89 -2.74
C PRO A 63 -4.67 4.38 -2.98
N HIS A 64 -3.54 3.87 -3.43
CA HIS A 64 -3.37 2.48 -3.81
C HIS A 64 -3.71 1.50 -2.65
N VAL A 65 -4.86 0.82 -2.69
CA VAL A 65 -5.28 -0.17 -1.66
C VAL A 65 -5.03 -1.62 -2.12
N ARG A 66 -3.88 -1.91 -2.73
CA ARG A 66 -3.41 -3.30 -2.97
C ARG A 66 -2.17 -3.68 -2.15
N HIS A 67 -1.81 -2.87 -1.15
CA HIS A 67 -0.61 -3.05 -0.32
C HIS A 67 -0.87 -3.18 1.19
N ARG A 68 -2.11 -3.00 1.67
CA ARG A 68 -2.42 -3.10 3.11
C ARG A 68 -2.15 -4.51 3.66
N GLN A 69 -2.72 -5.54 3.03
CA GLN A 69 -2.52 -6.93 3.44
C GLN A 69 -1.05 -7.36 3.36
N LYS A 70 -0.31 -6.89 2.35
CA LYS A 70 1.11 -7.23 2.18
C LYS A 70 1.95 -6.72 3.35
N TYR A 71 1.78 -5.46 3.76
CA TYR A 71 2.61 -4.89 4.84
C TYR A 71 2.17 -5.29 6.25
N LEU A 72 0.95 -5.81 6.40
CA LEU A 72 0.50 -6.37 7.66
C LEU A 72 1.32 -7.61 8.02
N ASP A 73 1.43 -8.58 7.10
CA ASP A 73 1.95 -9.90 7.41
C ASP A 73 3.28 -10.25 6.70
N VAL A 74 3.61 -9.61 5.57
CA VAL A 74 4.85 -9.93 4.83
C VAL A 74 6.02 -9.15 5.40
N PRO A 75 7.07 -9.83 5.91
CA PRO A 75 8.22 -9.15 6.48
C PRO A 75 9.03 -8.41 5.41
N ILE A 76 9.44 -7.18 5.73
CA ILE A 76 10.39 -6.39 4.93
C ILE A 76 11.81 -6.96 5.05
N ALA A 77 12.74 -6.49 4.19
CA ALA A 77 14.15 -6.87 4.28
C ALA A 77 14.76 -6.41 5.62
N ASP A 78 15.68 -7.20 6.17
CA ASP A 78 16.20 -6.98 7.52
C ASP A 78 16.96 -5.64 7.69
N CYS A 79 17.55 -5.11 6.61
CA CYS A 79 18.18 -3.79 6.62
C CYS A 79 17.20 -2.64 6.88
N TYR A 80 15.89 -2.86 6.74
CA TYR A 80 14.83 -1.90 7.04
C TYR A 80 14.07 -2.21 8.33
N ALA A 81 14.49 -3.22 9.10
CA ALA A 81 13.82 -3.60 10.33
C ALA A 81 13.86 -2.44 11.35
N PHE A 82 12.75 -2.25 12.07
CA PHE A 82 12.75 -1.41 13.26
C PHE A 82 13.47 -2.15 14.38
N VAL A 83 14.39 -1.46 15.06
CA VAL A 83 15.17 -2.04 16.15
C VAL A 83 14.87 -1.24 17.41
N PHE A 84 14.30 -1.91 18.41
CA PHE A 84 14.11 -1.27 19.71
C PHE A 84 15.46 -1.04 20.38
N THR A 85 15.60 0.09 21.05
CA THR A 85 16.81 0.50 21.75
C THR A 85 16.46 0.82 23.20
N ARG A 86 17.35 0.48 24.13
CA ARG A 86 17.24 0.87 25.53
C ARG A 86 18.48 1.67 25.89
N HIS A 87 18.31 2.91 26.33
CA HIS A 87 19.42 3.81 26.63
C HIS A 87 20.40 3.97 25.46
N GLY A 88 19.84 4.05 24.25
CA GLY A 88 20.61 4.16 23.00
C GLY A 88 21.30 2.87 22.54
N THR A 89 21.19 1.77 23.29
CA THR A 89 21.76 0.48 22.90
C THR A 89 20.70 -0.41 22.24
N PRO A 90 20.95 -0.97 21.04
CA PRO A 90 20.03 -1.90 20.39
C PRO A 90 19.69 -3.10 21.26
N THR A 91 18.41 -3.43 21.31
CA THR A 91 17.90 -4.68 21.91
C THR A 91 17.89 -5.79 20.85
N SER A 92 17.58 -7.03 21.26
CA SER A 92 17.37 -8.14 20.33
C SER A 92 16.03 -8.08 19.59
N VAL A 93 15.13 -7.17 19.96
CA VAL A 93 13.80 -7.07 19.34
C VAL A 93 13.91 -6.31 18.03
N ARG A 94 13.67 -7.04 16.94
CA ARG A 94 13.61 -6.52 15.56
C ARG A 94 12.20 -6.73 15.02
N VAL A 95 11.69 -5.72 14.33
CA VAL A 95 10.34 -5.71 13.77
C VAL A 95 10.41 -5.47 12.27
N ARG A 96 9.74 -6.33 11.51
CA ARG A 96 9.78 -6.39 10.04
C ARG A 96 8.40 -6.32 9.39
N SER A 97 7.33 -6.26 10.16
CA SER A 97 5.97 -6.09 9.64
C SER A 97 5.11 -5.25 10.60
N MET A 98 3.93 -4.79 10.15
CA MET A 98 3.02 -4.06 11.04
C MET A 98 2.43 -4.96 12.14
N ALA A 99 2.21 -6.24 11.85
CA ALA A 99 1.77 -7.22 12.85
C ALA A 99 2.84 -7.40 13.94
N GLU A 100 4.12 -7.56 13.55
CA GLU A 100 5.24 -7.62 14.49
C GLU A 100 5.38 -6.33 15.30
N LEU A 101 5.16 -5.16 14.67
CA LEU A 101 5.19 -3.87 15.38
C LEU A 101 4.13 -3.83 16.47
N THR A 102 2.91 -4.24 16.16
CA THR A 102 1.77 -4.23 17.09
C THR A 102 1.99 -5.19 18.26
N ALA A 103 2.58 -6.36 17.99
CA ALA A 103 2.96 -7.33 19.01
C ALA A 103 4.10 -6.82 19.91
N ALA A 104 5.16 -6.24 19.32
CA ALA A 104 6.30 -5.69 20.04
C ALA A 104 5.88 -4.48 20.88
N ILE A 105 5.23 -3.50 20.24
CA ILE A 105 4.04 -2.78 20.74
C ILE A 105 3.66 -3.05 22.19
N THR A 106 2.94 -4.17 22.30
CA THR A 106 2.14 -4.61 23.44
C THR A 106 2.98 -5.23 24.55
N THR A 107 4.19 -5.69 24.26
CA THR A 107 5.06 -6.42 25.21
C THR A 107 6.30 -5.62 25.64
N THR A 108 6.69 -4.59 24.88
CA THR A 108 7.88 -3.78 25.14
C THR A 108 7.76 -3.03 26.48
N PRO A 109 8.81 -2.97 27.31
CA PRO A 109 8.80 -2.18 28.56
C PRO A 109 8.47 -0.70 28.32
N ALA A 110 7.71 -0.08 29.23
CA ALA A 110 7.26 1.31 29.09
C ALA A 110 8.42 2.30 28.86
N GLN A 111 9.53 2.12 29.58
CA GLN A 111 10.72 2.96 29.45
C GLN A 111 11.35 2.90 28.05
N VAL A 112 11.38 1.72 27.42
CA VAL A 112 11.89 1.54 26.05
C VAL A 112 10.95 2.22 25.05
N LEU A 113 9.64 2.00 25.23
CA LEU A 113 8.63 2.63 24.36
C LEU A 113 8.68 4.16 24.44
N GLU A 114 8.85 4.71 25.64
CA GLU A 114 8.97 6.15 25.90
C GLU A 114 10.15 6.80 25.15
N GLU A 115 11.31 6.16 25.14
CA GLU A 115 12.48 6.67 24.39
C GLU A 115 12.16 6.81 22.90
N HIS A 116 11.50 5.81 22.31
CA HIS A 116 11.12 5.84 20.89
C HIS A 116 10.01 6.84 20.58
N LEU A 117 9.02 6.98 21.47
CA LEU A 117 7.94 7.97 21.34
C LEU A 117 8.49 9.40 21.33
N ARG A 118 9.43 9.71 22.23
CA ARG A 118 10.04 11.04 22.32
C ARG A 118 10.89 11.38 21.10
N ARG A 119 11.59 10.38 20.53
CA ARG A 119 12.41 10.55 19.31
C ARG A 119 11.60 10.54 18.01
N ARG A 120 10.32 10.16 18.07
CA ARG A 120 9.44 10.00 16.91
C ARG A 120 9.89 8.90 15.96
N ASP A 121 10.42 7.83 16.53
CA ASP A 121 11.01 6.74 15.75
C ASP A 121 9.93 5.97 14.96
N PHE A 122 8.70 5.86 15.48
CA PHE A 122 7.64 5.11 14.81
C PHE A 122 7.13 5.84 13.58
N SER A 123 6.77 7.12 13.71
CA SER A 123 6.29 7.88 12.55
C SER A 123 7.34 7.98 11.45
N THR A 124 8.61 8.15 11.82
CA THR A 124 9.76 8.18 10.89
C THR A 124 9.91 6.84 10.16
N TRP A 125 9.96 5.73 10.90
CA TRP A 125 10.09 4.39 10.30
C TRP A 125 8.95 4.08 9.33
N ILE A 126 7.70 4.38 9.69
CA ILE A 126 6.53 4.13 8.84
C ILE A 126 6.58 4.96 7.55
N ALA A 127 7.00 6.23 7.63
CA ALA A 127 7.14 7.09 6.46
C ALA A 127 8.26 6.61 5.53
N ASP A 128 9.42 6.26 6.09
CA ASP A 128 10.62 5.98 5.31
C ASP A 128 10.61 4.58 4.71
N VAL A 129 10.09 3.59 5.44
CA VAL A 129 10.13 2.18 5.03
C VAL A 129 8.88 1.73 4.29
N PHE A 130 7.70 2.20 4.73
CA PHE A 130 6.42 1.77 4.15
C PHE A 130 5.78 2.82 3.25
N ALA A 131 6.31 4.05 3.24
CA ALA A 131 5.70 5.18 2.54
C ALA A 131 4.21 5.38 2.89
N ASP A 132 3.77 4.93 4.07
CA ASP A 132 2.40 5.11 4.54
C ASP A 132 2.28 6.45 5.27
N TYR A 133 2.30 7.52 4.49
CA TYR A 133 2.29 8.89 5.03
C TYR A 133 1.04 9.22 5.84
N LEU A 134 -0.08 8.54 5.59
CA LEU A 134 -1.31 8.71 6.39
C LEU A 134 -1.14 8.13 7.79
N LEU A 135 -0.61 6.89 7.90
CA LEU A 135 -0.33 6.31 9.21
C LEU A 135 0.80 7.08 9.90
N ALA A 136 1.87 7.43 9.18
CA ALA A 136 2.98 8.19 9.74
C ALA A 136 2.53 9.54 10.34
N ALA A 137 1.67 10.28 9.64
CA ALA A 137 1.10 11.53 10.16
C ALA A 137 0.28 11.30 11.43
N ARG A 138 -0.51 10.23 11.49
CA ARG A 138 -1.29 9.87 12.68
C ARG A 138 -0.40 9.46 13.85
N LEU A 139 0.63 8.66 13.62
CA LEU A 139 1.59 8.28 14.66
C LEU A 139 2.38 9.48 15.16
N LYS A 140 2.74 10.42 14.27
CA LYS A 140 3.41 11.67 14.66
C LYS A 140 2.57 12.50 15.64
N GLU A 141 1.25 12.52 15.45
CA GLU A 141 0.33 13.20 16.37
C GLU A 141 0.23 12.48 17.73
N ILE A 142 0.20 11.14 17.73
CA ILE A 142 0.26 10.33 18.96
C ILE A 142 1.55 10.60 19.73
N GLU A 143 2.70 10.56 19.06
CA GLU A 143 4.02 10.84 19.65
C GLU A 143 4.10 12.26 20.22
N ARG A 144 3.54 13.24 19.49
CA ARG A 144 3.42 14.63 19.95
C ARG A 144 2.55 14.73 21.21
N ARG A 145 1.40 14.06 21.22
CA ARG A 145 0.46 14.08 22.35
C ARG A 145 1.08 13.44 23.58
N TYR A 146 1.75 12.29 23.42
CA TYR A 146 2.47 11.64 24.51
C TYR A 146 3.56 12.54 25.10
N SER A 147 4.27 13.29 24.26
CA SER A 147 5.28 14.25 24.73
C SER A 147 4.67 15.41 25.55
N ALA A 148 3.39 15.74 25.31
CA ALA A 148 2.68 16.79 26.05
C ALA A 148 1.97 16.27 27.31
N ASP A 149 1.58 15.00 27.32
CA ASP A 149 0.85 14.36 28.41
C ASP A 149 1.33 12.90 28.56
N GLN A 150 2.12 12.63 29.60
CA GLN A 150 2.62 11.27 29.87
C GLN A 150 1.56 10.32 30.42
N GLY A 151 0.38 10.83 30.82
CA GLY A 151 -0.78 10.01 31.17
C GLY A 151 -1.53 9.46 29.95
N PHE A 152 -1.21 9.93 28.74
CA PHE A 152 -1.79 9.45 27.50
C PHE A 152 -1.30 8.03 27.18
N ASP A 153 -2.24 7.10 26.99
CA ASP A 153 -1.94 5.73 26.57
C ASP A 153 -1.57 5.66 25.08
N ALA A 154 -0.32 6.00 24.80
CA ALA A 154 0.25 5.94 23.46
C ALA A 154 0.27 4.51 22.90
N ARG A 155 0.37 3.48 23.75
CA ARG A 155 0.38 2.08 23.32
C ARG A 155 -0.95 1.71 22.69
N ALA A 156 -2.05 1.94 23.40
CA ALA A 156 -3.38 1.68 22.89
C ALA A 156 -3.66 2.52 21.62
N ALA A 157 -3.25 3.79 21.61
CA ALA A 157 -3.45 4.67 20.46
C ALA A 157 -2.69 4.21 19.20
N ILE A 158 -1.45 3.74 19.32
CA ILE A 158 -0.68 3.22 18.18
C ILE A 158 -1.32 1.95 17.65
N VAL A 159 -1.65 1.00 18.54
CA VAL A 159 -2.30 -0.27 18.16
C VAL A 159 -3.61 -0.01 17.42
N ALA A 160 -4.44 0.90 17.93
CA ALA A 160 -5.69 1.30 17.28
C ALA A 160 -5.45 1.95 15.91
N ALA A 161 -4.47 2.86 15.80
CA ALA A 161 -4.14 3.51 14.54
C ALA A 161 -3.67 2.53 13.46
N VAL A 162 -2.89 1.51 13.84
CA VAL A 162 -2.47 0.44 12.92
C VAL A 162 -3.67 -0.43 12.55
N ALA A 163 -4.48 -0.84 13.53
CA ALA A 163 -5.67 -1.67 13.30
C ALA A 163 -6.65 -1.00 12.33
N GLU A 164 -7.05 0.25 12.58
CA GLU A 164 -7.95 0.99 11.68
C GLU A 164 -7.39 1.14 10.25
N ARG A 165 -6.06 1.16 10.11
CA ARG A 165 -5.40 1.35 8.83
C ARG A 165 -5.20 0.04 8.04
N TYR A 166 -5.08 -1.10 8.72
CA TYR A 166 -4.64 -2.37 8.13
C TYR A 166 -5.54 -3.59 8.40
N VAL A 167 -6.33 -3.59 9.47
CA VAL A 167 -7.29 -4.65 9.77
C VAL A 167 -8.64 -4.23 9.21
N PRO A 168 -9.17 -4.88 8.16
CA PRO A 168 -10.52 -4.59 7.70
C PRO A 168 -11.54 -4.88 8.81
N GLU A 169 -12.51 -3.99 8.99
CA GLU A 169 -13.73 -4.31 9.74
C GLU A 169 -14.27 -5.65 9.21
N HIS A 170 -14.53 -6.59 10.11
CA HIS A 170 -15.09 -7.89 9.79
C HIS A 170 -16.28 -7.71 8.83
N VAL A 171 -16.19 -8.22 7.61
CA VAL A 171 -17.39 -8.60 6.85
C VAL A 171 -17.94 -9.80 7.61
N VAL A 172 -18.88 -9.54 8.51
CA VAL A 172 -19.70 -10.58 9.12
C VAL A 172 -20.58 -11.11 8.00
N ASP A 173 -20.24 -12.25 7.43
CA ASP A 173 -21.20 -13.01 6.63
C ASP A 173 -22.35 -13.42 7.54
N PRO A 174 -23.61 -13.04 7.26
CA PRO A 174 -24.74 -13.59 7.98
C PRO A 174 -24.87 -15.05 7.58
N VAL A 175 -24.32 -15.97 8.39
CA VAL A 175 -24.62 -17.39 8.29
C VAL A 175 -26.13 -17.55 8.44
N ALA A 176 -26.71 -18.10 7.39
CA ALA A 176 -28.13 -18.36 7.24
C ALA A 176 -28.68 -19.15 8.42
N THR A 177 -29.77 -18.65 9.00
CA THR A 177 -30.68 -19.41 9.84
C THR A 177 -31.14 -20.65 9.07
N PRO A 178 -30.93 -21.88 9.57
CA PRO A 178 -31.62 -23.02 8.99
C PRO A 178 -33.11 -22.88 9.28
N ALA A 179 -33.89 -22.83 8.20
CA ALA A 179 -35.34 -22.84 8.23
C ALA A 179 -35.82 -24.09 8.98
N SER A 180 -36.69 -23.85 9.96
CA SER A 180 -37.59 -24.85 10.52
C SER A 180 -38.42 -25.47 9.39
N ALA A 181 -38.32 -26.78 9.22
CA ALA A 181 -39.35 -27.58 8.55
C ALA A 181 -39.84 -28.61 9.57
N GLY A 182 -41.02 -28.36 10.12
CA GLY A 182 -41.84 -29.39 10.70
C GLY A 182 -42.60 -30.13 9.60
N ALA A 183 -42.63 -31.45 9.71
CA ALA A 183 -43.74 -32.34 9.40
C ALA A 183 -43.43 -33.69 10.05
#